data_AF-A0A2Z6RSQ5-F1
#
_entry.id   AF-A0A2Z6RSQ5-F1
#
_cell.length_a   1.000
_cell.length_b   1.000
_cell.length_c   1.000
_cell.angle_alpha   90.00
_cell.angle_beta   90.00
_cell.angle_gamma   90.00
#
_symmetry.space_group_name_H-M   'P 1'
#
loop_
_entity.id
_entity.type
_entity.pdbx_description
1 polymer ?
#
loop_
_entity_poly.entity_id
_entity_poly.type
_entity_poly.pdbx_seq_one_letter_code
_entity_poly.pdbx_strand_id
1 'polypeptide(L)'
;MEPIGSRPPRLGVLYRKVNWTLHRLDAINGELKTSDCELLDDGFIKYFPFNNINALGVSCFVPLGEPPHKTPISDQVDCYILPRDITLPRGLALVYTNKMKLRFPSETQKVWHFVITPTQRMKLEDYQDAIKHLGWELCDIKVGVELKKLVREENDLDDVPDFRITQLYWLITIWFEQTEDAWDRFLANSIHTWIAQKKPFYKELILDKQRARIVFSALTRLDVESITQKTYKYSILCDIEDRFGWEDSYFRIDPKVSKYQEGDSGFLETEKKSDME
;
A
#
# COMPACT_ATOMS: atom_id res chain seq x y z
N MET A 1 27.57 -18.73 -8.90
CA MET A 1 26.29 -18.31 -8.30
C MET A 1 25.51 -17.56 -9.36
N GLU A 2 24.22 -17.86 -9.56
CA GLU A 2 23.38 -16.99 -10.40
C GLU A 2 23.34 -15.58 -9.80
N PRO A 3 23.24 -14.50 -10.61
CA PRO A 3 23.10 -13.15 -10.09
C PRO A 3 21.89 -13.05 -9.16
N ILE A 4 22.06 -12.40 -8.00
CA ILE A 4 20.93 -12.03 -7.14
C ILE A 4 20.00 -11.15 -7.99
N GLY A 5 18.76 -11.60 -8.23
CA GLY A 5 17.87 -10.97 -9.20
C GLY A 5 17.43 -11.88 -10.36
N SER A 6 18.09 -13.02 -10.58
CA SER A 6 17.81 -13.94 -11.70
C SER A 6 16.45 -14.63 -11.60
N ARG A 7 16.01 -14.95 -10.37
CA ARG A 7 14.75 -15.66 -10.10
C ARG A 7 13.90 -14.89 -9.08
N PRO A 8 12.58 -14.78 -9.31
CA PRO A 8 11.70 -14.13 -8.35
C PRO A 8 11.72 -14.84 -6.99
N PRO A 9 11.57 -14.10 -5.88
CA PRO A 9 11.33 -14.68 -4.58
C PRO A 9 10.08 -15.56 -4.59
N ARG A 10 9.96 -16.43 -3.58
CA ARG A 10 8.80 -17.32 -3.47
C ARG A 10 7.60 -16.54 -2.94
N LEU A 11 6.48 -16.64 -3.65
CA LEU A 11 5.23 -15.99 -3.29
C LEU A 11 4.74 -16.44 -1.90
N GLY A 12 4.36 -15.48 -1.07
CA GLY A 12 3.75 -15.73 0.24
C GLY A 12 4.70 -16.28 1.32
N VAL A 13 6.00 -16.37 1.06
CA VAL A 13 6.98 -16.79 2.07
C VAL A 13 7.37 -15.62 2.95
N LEU A 14 7.43 -15.87 4.26
CA LEU A 14 7.97 -14.93 5.25
C LEU A 14 9.51 -14.99 5.26
N TYR A 15 10.15 -13.87 4.94
CA TYR A 15 11.59 -13.70 5.05
C TYR A 15 11.91 -12.82 6.27
N ARG A 16 12.67 -13.36 7.23
CA ARG A 16 13.14 -12.62 8.42
C ARG A 16 14.43 -11.84 8.17
N LYS A 17 15.15 -12.19 7.09
CA LYS A 17 16.38 -11.54 6.66
C LYS A 17 16.14 -10.89 5.31
N VAL A 18 16.63 -9.66 5.16
CA VAL A 18 16.55 -8.87 3.94
C VAL A 18 17.59 -9.37 2.95
N ASN A 19 17.17 -10.21 1.99
CA ASN A 19 18.10 -10.80 1.01
C ASN A 19 18.35 -9.89 -0.21
N TRP A 20 17.60 -8.79 -0.32
CA TRP A 20 17.62 -7.86 -1.45
C TRP A 20 17.65 -6.42 -0.94
N THR A 21 18.28 -5.51 -1.68
CA THR A 21 18.24 -4.09 -1.34
C THR A 21 16.82 -3.59 -1.61
N LEU A 22 16.09 -3.28 -0.54
CA LEU A 22 14.71 -2.80 -0.64
C LEU A 22 14.71 -1.28 -0.73
N HIS A 23 13.84 -0.74 -1.57
CA HIS A 23 13.63 0.69 -1.71
C HIS A 23 12.23 1.05 -1.20
N ARG A 24 12.13 2.21 -0.56
CA ARG A 24 10.85 2.83 -0.16
C ARG A 24 10.98 4.34 -0.23
N LEU A 25 9.91 5.01 -0.64
CA LEU A 25 9.81 6.47 -0.55
C LEU A 25 9.37 6.85 0.85
N ASP A 26 9.98 7.91 1.37
CA ASP A 26 9.64 8.50 2.67
C ASP A 26 9.57 7.48 3.82
N ALA A 27 10.54 6.56 3.87
CA ALA A 27 10.53 5.45 4.81
C ALA A 27 10.65 5.89 6.29
N ILE A 28 11.27 7.04 6.54
CA ILE A 28 11.52 7.56 7.88
C ILE A 28 10.42 8.55 8.32
N ASN A 29 9.98 9.46 7.46
CA ASN A 29 9.01 10.49 7.87
C ASN A 29 7.56 10.05 7.59
N GLY A 30 7.34 9.22 6.58
CA GLY A 30 6.03 8.76 6.16
C GLY A 30 5.26 8.05 7.26
N GLU A 31 3.98 8.39 7.38
CA GLU A 31 3.03 7.71 8.26
C GLU A 31 2.47 6.45 7.59
N LEU A 32 2.05 5.48 8.41
CA LEU A 32 1.34 4.30 7.91
C LEU A 32 0.03 4.70 7.24
N LYS A 33 -0.22 4.17 6.05
CA LYS A 33 -1.48 4.36 5.34
C LYS A 33 -2.45 3.25 5.71
N THR A 34 -3.74 3.50 5.47
CA THR A 34 -4.80 2.50 5.65
C THR A 34 -4.62 1.25 4.78
N SER A 35 -3.93 1.39 3.66
CA SER A 35 -3.53 0.28 2.80
C SER A 35 -2.44 -0.59 3.42
N ASP A 36 -1.59 -0.06 4.30
CA ASP A 36 -0.42 -0.75 4.88
C ASP A 36 -0.79 -1.72 6.02
N CYS A 37 -1.94 -1.54 6.68
CA CYS A 37 -2.39 -2.40 7.77
C CYS A 37 -3.91 -2.49 7.88
N GLU A 38 -4.41 -3.53 8.56
CA GLU A 38 -5.82 -3.69 8.93
C GLU A 38 -5.91 -3.61 10.44
N LEU A 39 -6.65 -2.62 10.97
CA LEU A 39 -6.94 -2.51 12.40
C LEU A 39 -8.10 -3.45 12.76
N LEU A 40 -7.94 -4.13 13.88
CA LEU A 40 -8.97 -4.95 14.50
C LEU A 40 -9.73 -4.12 15.54
N ASP A 41 -10.94 -4.55 15.92
CA ASP A 41 -11.81 -3.85 16.87
C ASP A 41 -11.15 -3.61 18.24
N ASP A 42 -10.16 -4.42 18.60
CA ASP A 42 -9.41 -4.30 19.83
C ASP A 42 -8.24 -3.29 19.76
N GLY A 43 -8.12 -2.56 18.66
CA GLY A 43 -7.10 -1.53 18.44
C GLY A 43 -5.73 -2.06 18.03
N PHE A 44 -5.60 -3.38 17.79
CA PHE A 44 -4.36 -3.99 17.31
C PHE A 44 -4.39 -4.20 15.79
N ILE A 45 -3.21 -4.27 15.19
CA ILE A 45 -3.13 -4.62 13.76
C ILE A 45 -3.24 -6.13 13.56
N LYS A 46 -3.93 -6.51 12.49
CA LYS A 46 -3.95 -7.88 12.00
C LYS A 46 -2.55 -8.31 11.61
N TYR A 47 -2.14 -9.49 12.10
CA TYR A 47 -0.80 -10.02 11.89
C TYR A 47 -0.83 -11.40 11.24
N PHE A 48 0.29 -11.75 10.61
CA PHE A 48 0.43 -12.93 9.77
C PHE A 48 1.60 -13.79 10.27
N PRO A 49 1.36 -14.71 11.24
CA PRO A 49 2.43 -15.48 11.88
C PRO A 49 3.02 -16.58 10.99
N PHE A 50 2.38 -16.89 9.86
CA PHE A 50 2.76 -17.94 8.93
C PHE A 50 2.78 -17.41 7.48
N ASN A 51 3.37 -18.20 6.58
CA ASN A 51 3.38 -17.92 5.14
C ASN A 51 1.98 -17.58 4.65
N ASN A 52 1.86 -16.43 3.98
CA ASN A 52 0.59 -15.93 3.49
C ASN A 52 0.80 -15.15 2.19
N ILE A 53 0.17 -15.61 1.10
CA ILE A 53 0.20 -14.94 -0.21
C ILE A 53 -0.50 -13.57 -0.19
N ASN A 54 -1.32 -13.33 0.83
CA ASN A 54 -2.18 -12.16 1.01
C ASN A 54 -1.79 -11.33 2.24
N ALA A 55 -0.53 -11.42 2.70
CA ALA A 55 -0.03 -10.63 3.83
C ALA A 55 -0.18 -9.12 3.56
N LEU A 56 -0.58 -8.36 4.58
CA LEU A 56 -0.68 -6.90 4.50
C LEU A 56 0.51 -6.27 5.22
N GLY A 57 1.01 -5.17 4.69
CA GLY A 57 2.15 -4.52 5.29
C GLY A 57 2.62 -3.31 4.50
N VAL A 58 3.67 -2.70 5.03
CA VAL A 58 4.35 -1.54 4.46
C VAL A 58 5.03 -1.95 3.16
N SER A 59 4.57 -1.38 2.05
CA SER A 59 5.13 -1.65 0.72
C SER A 59 6.59 -1.20 0.58
N CYS A 60 7.38 -2.04 -0.09
CA CYS A 60 8.74 -1.73 -0.54
C CYS A 60 9.03 -2.49 -1.83
N PHE A 61 10.09 -2.11 -2.55
CA PHE A 61 10.37 -2.68 -3.86
C PHE A 61 11.85 -2.95 -4.11
N VAL A 62 12.13 -3.95 -4.94
CA VAL A 62 13.47 -4.27 -5.44
C VAL A 62 13.50 -4.01 -6.93
N PRO A 63 14.19 -2.96 -7.39
CA PRO A 63 14.48 -2.74 -8.80
C PRO A 63 15.22 -3.90 -9.47
N LEU A 64 14.89 -4.18 -10.73
CA LEU A 64 15.52 -5.21 -11.55
C LEU A 64 16.07 -4.60 -12.84
N GLY A 65 17.33 -4.88 -13.17
CA GLY A 65 17.99 -4.44 -14.40
C GLY A 65 19.42 -3.96 -14.18
N GLU A 66 20.05 -3.45 -15.24
CA GLU A 66 21.36 -2.77 -15.22
C GLU A 66 21.26 -1.51 -16.13
N PRO A 67 21.61 -0.29 -15.63
CA PRO A 67 21.92 0.01 -14.25
C PRO A 67 20.72 -0.28 -13.32
N PRO A 68 20.96 -0.57 -12.04
CA PRO A 68 20.01 -1.28 -11.20
C PRO A 68 18.69 -0.54 -10.94
N HIS A 69 18.61 0.79 -11.13
CA HIS A 69 17.36 1.52 -10.94
C HIS A 69 17.40 2.97 -11.43
N LYS A 70 16.23 3.46 -11.87
CA LYS A 70 15.87 4.88 -11.77
C LYS A 70 14.82 4.98 -10.66
N THR A 71 15.17 5.49 -9.49
CA THR A 71 14.21 5.61 -8.38
C THR A 71 13.39 6.88 -8.54
N PRO A 72 12.07 6.84 -8.30
CA PRO A 72 11.24 8.04 -8.33
C PRO A 72 11.59 8.92 -7.11
N ILE A 73 12.64 9.73 -7.22
CA ILE A 73 12.84 10.83 -6.26
C ILE A 73 12.01 11.98 -6.80
N SER A 74 10.95 12.35 -6.10
CA SER A 74 10.34 13.66 -6.33
C SER A 74 11.08 14.69 -5.50
N ASP A 75 11.01 15.95 -5.91
CA ASP A 75 11.51 17.07 -5.10
C ASP A 75 10.80 17.19 -3.73
N GLN A 76 9.76 16.38 -3.47
CA GLN A 76 8.93 16.43 -2.27
C GLN A 76 9.27 15.34 -1.24
N VAL A 77 9.81 14.18 -1.65
CA VAL A 77 10.12 13.07 -0.74
C VAL A 77 11.40 12.35 -1.08
N ASP A 78 12.18 12.03 -0.06
CA ASP A 78 13.41 11.25 -0.17
C ASP A 78 13.11 9.76 -0.43
N CYS A 79 13.98 9.11 -1.19
CA CYS A 79 14.01 7.66 -1.27
C CYS A 79 15.03 7.09 -0.29
N TYR A 80 14.66 6.00 0.37
CA TYR A 80 15.52 5.25 1.27
C TYR A 80 15.70 3.82 0.81
N ILE A 81 16.84 3.23 1.19
CA ILE A 81 17.16 1.83 1.02
C ILE A 81 17.24 1.11 2.36
N LEU A 82 16.77 -0.13 2.40
CA LEU A 82 17.12 -1.08 3.46
C LEU A 82 18.18 -2.03 2.90
N PRO A 83 19.42 -1.97 3.43
CA PRO A 83 20.51 -2.81 2.98
C PRO A 83 20.22 -4.31 3.06
N ARG A 84 20.98 -5.06 2.26
CA ARG A 84 20.98 -6.52 2.33
C ARG A 84 21.57 -6.98 3.66
N ASP A 85 21.23 -8.22 3.99
CA ASP A 85 21.72 -8.94 5.13
C ASP A 85 21.29 -8.40 6.51
N ILE A 86 20.42 -7.39 6.54
CA ILE A 86 19.73 -6.96 7.75
C ILE A 86 18.72 -8.02 8.19
N THR A 87 18.72 -8.31 9.49
CA THR A 87 17.71 -9.15 10.13
C THR A 87 16.60 -8.24 10.64
N LEU A 88 15.36 -8.49 10.20
CA LEU A 88 14.21 -7.71 10.64
C LEU A 88 13.96 -7.95 12.14
N PRO A 89 13.55 -6.91 12.89
CA PRO A 89 13.18 -7.04 14.29
C PRO A 89 12.12 -8.12 14.51
N ARG A 90 12.12 -8.69 15.73
CA ARG A 90 11.11 -9.67 16.13
C ARG A 90 9.72 -9.07 15.94
N GLY A 91 8.84 -9.82 15.27
CA GLY A 91 7.50 -9.38 14.98
C GLY A 91 7.32 -8.81 13.57
N LEU A 92 8.37 -8.66 12.78
CA LEU A 92 8.30 -8.23 11.38
C LEU A 92 8.88 -9.27 10.42
N ALA A 93 8.29 -9.38 9.23
CA ALA A 93 8.82 -10.20 8.15
C ALA A 93 8.56 -9.52 6.80
N LEU A 94 9.39 -9.84 5.82
CA LEU A 94 9.20 -9.43 4.43
C LEU A 94 8.43 -10.52 3.68
N VAL A 95 7.44 -10.14 2.87
CA VAL A 95 6.69 -11.05 2.00
C VAL A 95 6.71 -10.53 0.58
N TYR A 96 7.18 -11.36 -0.35
CA TYR A 96 7.07 -11.06 -1.78
C TYR A 96 5.63 -11.25 -2.24
N THR A 97 5.09 -10.25 -2.94
CA THR A 97 3.70 -10.28 -3.42
C THR A 97 3.63 -10.45 -4.92
N ASN A 98 4.35 -9.65 -5.71
CA ASN A 98 4.21 -9.68 -7.16
C ASN A 98 5.38 -8.99 -7.86
N LYS A 99 5.51 -9.27 -9.16
CA LYS A 99 6.39 -8.52 -10.05
C LYS A 99 5.59 -7.39 -10.66
N MET A 100 6.07 -6.16 -10.52
CA MET A 100 5.50 -4.98 -11.17
C MET A 100 6.36 -4.59 -12.37
N LYS A 101 5.74 -3.87 -13.30
CA LYS A 101 6.42 -3.06 -14.31
C LYS A 101 6.01 -1.62 -14.06
N LEU A 102 6.98 -0.72 -14.05
CA LEU A 102 6.80 0.70 -13.86
C LEU A 102 7.17 1.39 -15.16
N ARG A 103 6.29 2.22 -15.72
CA ARG A 103 6.61 3.16 -16.81
C ARG A 103 7.19 4.48 -16.30
N PHE A 104 7.35 4.61 -14.98
CA PHE A 104 7.89 5.79 -14.29
C PHE A 104 8.87 5.37 -13.17
N PRO A 105 9.99 6.07 -12.95
CA PRO A 105 10.52 7.21 -13.71
C PRO A 105 11.28 6.80 -14.99
N SER A 106 11.25 5.52 -15.35
CA SER A 106 11.86 4.98 -16.57
C SER A 106 10.79 4.36 -17.47
N GLU A 107 10.91 4.56 -18.79
CA GLU A 107 9.98 4.05 -19.82
C GLU A 107 9.60 2.57 -19.64
N THR A 108 10.47 1.73 -19.08
CA THR A 108 10.02 0.49 -18.42
C THR A 108 11.06 -0.09 -17.45
N GLN A 109 10.79 -0.07 -16.15
CA GLN A 109 11.57 -0.79 -15.13
C GLN A 109 10.74 -1.94 -14.56
N LYS A 110 11.36 -3.11 -14.39
CA LYS A 110 10.73 -4.23 -13.67
C LYS A 110 11.13 -4.12 -12.21
N VAL A 111 10.18 -4.33 -11.30
CA VAL A 111 10.46 -4.36 -9.87
C VAL A 111 9.79 -5.56 -9.22
N TRP A 112 10.37 -6.10 -8.16
CA TRP A 112 9.66 -6.99 -7.24
C TRP A 112 9.05 -6.16 -6.13
N HIS A 113 7.76 -6.35 -5.89
CA HIS A 113 7.05 -5.75 -4.78
C HIS A 113 7.08 -6.68 -3.57
N PHE A 114 7.32 -6.09 -2.43
CA PHE A 114 7.26 -6.74 -1.14
C PHE A 114 6.41 -5.91 -0.18
N VAL A 115 5.93 -6.56 0.86
CA VAL A 115 5.38 -5.90 2.04
C VAL A 115 6.20 -6.31 3.26
N ILE A 116 6.47 -5.36 4.14
CA ILE A 116 6.97 -5.64 5.49
C ILE A 116 5.73 -5.80 6.36
N THR A 117 5.46 -7.01 6.81
CA THR A 117 4.23 -7.39 7.51
C THR A 117 4.48 -7.63 9.00
N PRO A 118 3.53 -7.28 9.88
CA PRO A 118 3.51 -7.77 11.24
C PRO A 118 3.28 -9.28 11.27
N THR A 119 4.01 -9.98 12.13
CA THR A 119 3.89 -11.43 12.36
C THR A 119 3.52 -11.77 13.80
N GLN A 120 3.32 -10.75 14.63
CA GLN A 120 2.82 -10.86 15.98
C GLN A 120 1.88 -9.68 16.23
N ARG A 121 1.02 -9.82 17.24
CA ARG A 121 0.14 -8.75 17.70
C ARG A 121 0.96 -7.52 18.09
N MET A 122 0.60 -6.35 17.55
CA MET A 122 1.23 -5.06 17.87
C MET A 122 0.24 -3.91 17.67
N LYS A 123 0.45 -2.78 18.35
CA LYS A 123 -0.35 -1.58 18.13
C LYS A 123 0.12 -0.86 16.86
N LEU A 124 -0.72 0.05 16.34
CA LEU A 124 -0.39 0.85 15.16
C LEU A 124 0.90 1.68 15.37
N GLU A 125 1.03 2.31 16.53
CA GLU A 125 2.18 3.14 16.89
C GLU A 125 3.47 2.32 16.98
N ASP A 126 3.42 1.15 17.64
CA ASP A 126 4.56 0.23 17.73
C ASP A 126 5.01 -0.24 16.34
N TYR A 127 4.05 -0.51 15.46
CA TYR A 127 4.34 -0.93 14.10
C TYR A 127 4.96 0.19 13.27
N GLN A 128 4.40 1.40 13.36
CA GLN A 128 4.96 2.57 12.69
C GLN A 128 6.38 2.86 13.16
N ASP A 129 6.61 2.84 14.47
CA ASP A 129 7.92 3.07 15.05
C ASP A 129 8.93 2.01 14.62
N ALA A 130 8.53 0.73 14.64
CA ALA A 130 9.38 -0.38 14.19
C ALA A 130 9.76 -0.26 12.71
N ILE A 131 8.86 0.23 11.85
CA ILE A 131 9.13 0.46 10.42
C ILE A 131 10.13 1.61 10.24
N LYS A 132 9.94 2.74 10.92
CA LYS A 132 10.82 3.91 10.81
C LYS A 132 12.25 3.61 11.26
N HIS A 133 12.42 2.70 12.21
CA HIS A 133 13.71 2.34 12.81
C HIS A 133 14.34 1.04 12.27
N LEU A 134 14.00 0.59 11.06
CA LEU A 134 14.60 -0.62 10.44
C LEU A 134 16.08 -0.46 10.04
N GLY A 135 16.65 0.74 10.13
CA GLY A 135 17.99 1.06 9.63
C GLY A 135 17.99 1.47 8.16
N TRP A 136 17.06 2.34 7.78
CA TRP A 136 16.99 2.92 6.44
C TRP A 136 18.17 3.86 6.18
N GLU A 137 18.76 3.75 4.99
CA GLU A 137 19.83 4.63 4.49
C GLU A 137 19.28 5.48 3.33
N LEU A 138 19.77 6.71 3.15
CA LEU A 138 19.35 7.56 2.04
C LEU A 138 19.80 6.94 0.71
N CYS A 139 18.91 6.91 -0.29
CA CYS A 139 19.23 6.39 -1.62
C CYS A 139 20.03 7.43 -2.42
N ASP A 140 21.31 7.16 -2.66
CA ASP A 140 22.20 8.09 -3.37
C ASP A 140 21.97 8.15 -4.89
N ILE A 141 21.23 7.21 -5.46
CA ILE A 141 20.94 7.17 -6.90
C ILE A 141 19.72 8.03 -7.19
N LYS A 142 20.00 9.30 -7.53
CA LYS A 142 19.00 10.30 -7.88
C LYS A 142 18.76 10.30 -9.37
N VAL A 143 17.55 9.93 -9.78
CA VAL A 143 17.04 10.31 -11.10
C VAL A 143 15.99 11.36 -10.82
N GLY A 144 16.34 12.62 -11.02
CA GLY A 144 15.46 13.77 -10.81
C GLY A 144 14.32 13.73 -11.82
N VAL A 145 13.31 12.91 -11.53
CA VAL A 145 12.10 12.82 -12.34
C VAL A 145 10.95 13.19 -11.45
N GLU A 146 10.33 14.31 -11.79
CA GLU A 146 9.16 14.80 -11.09
C GLU A 146 8.03 13.76 -11.16
N LEU A 147 7.60 13.23 -10.01
CA LEU A 147 6.36 12.44 -9.86
C LEU A 147 5.09 13.26 -10.19
N LYS A 148 5.23 14.41 -10.85
CA LYS A 148 4.13 15.34 -11.18
C LYS A 148 3.27 14.88 -12.35
N LYS A 149 3.73 13.91 -13.17
CA LYS A 149 2.99 13.45 -14.35
C LYS A 149 2.59 11.98 -14.25
N LEU A 150 1.32 11.69 -14.50
CA LEU A 150 0.81 10.34 -14.73
C LEU A 150 1.22 9.88 -16.13
N VAL A 151 1.82 8.70 -16.24
CA VAL A 151 2.20 8.13 -17.54
C VAL A 151 0.97 7.54 -18.22
N ARG A 152 0.48 8.26 -19.23
CA ARG A 152 -0.68 7.91 -20.06
C ARG A 152 -0.37 8.11 -21.54
N GLU A 153 -0.77 7.14 -22.35
CA GLU A 153 -0.69 7.17 -23.81
C GLU A 153 -2.10 7.07 -24.41
N GLU A 154 -2.29 7.54 -25.65
CA GLU A 154 -3.61 7.55 -26.31
C GLU A 154 -4.19 6.15 -26.51
N ASN A 155 -3.33 5.15 -26.75
CA ASN A 155 -3.65 3.76 -27.00
C ASN A 155 -3.64 2.88 -25.73
N ASP A 156 -3.52 3.46 -24.53
CA ASP A 156 -3.45 2.70 -23.28
C ASP A 156 -4.69 1.81 -23.05
N LEU A 157 -5.83 2.19 -23.63
CA LEU A 157 -7.10 1.47 -23.50
C LEU A 157 -7.46 0.61 -24.70
N ASP A 158 -6.65 0.65 -25.78
CA ASP A 158 -6.87 -0.19 -26.95
C ASP A 158 -6.86 -1.66 -26.52
N ASP A 159 -7.81 -2.43 -27.04
CA ASP A 159 -7.98 -3.87 -26.76
C ASP A 159 -8.19 -4.24 -25.27
N VAL A 160 -8.51 -3.29 -24.38
CA VAL A 160 -8.93 -3.63 -23.02
C VAL A 160 -10.29 -4.35 -23.08
N PRO A 161 -10.37 -5.63 -22.65
CA PRO A 161 -11.52 -6.47 -22.92
C PRO A 161 -12.70 -6.22 -21.97
N ASP A 162 -12.48 -5.55 -20.84
CA ASP A 162 -13.48 -5.33 -19.79
C ASP A 162 -13.68 -3.83 -19.55
N PHE A 163 -14.91 -3.34 -19.80
CA PHE A 163 -15.24 -1.93 -19.63
C PHE A 163 -15.05 -1.44 -18.18
N ARG A 164 -15.16 -2.32 -17.16
CA ARG A 164 -14.88 -1.94 -15.77
C ARG A 164 -13.42 -1.61 -15.53
N ILE A 165 -12.51 -2.23 -16.27
CA ILE A 165 -11.09 -1.87 -16.22
C ILE A 165 -10.86 -0.50 -16.86
N THR A 166 -11.58 -0.16 -17.93
CA THR A 166 -11.58 1.19 -18.50
C THR A 166 -12.12 2.23 -17.51
N GLN A 167 -13.21 1.93 -16.82
CA GLN A 167 -13.75 2.79 -15.75
C GLN A 167 -12.72 3.02 -14.64
N LEU A 168 -12.08 1.96 -14.16
CA LEU A 168 -11.02 2.03 -13.17
C LEU A 168 -9.86 2.92 -13.63
N TYR A 169 -9.41 2.77 -14.88
CA TYR A 169 -8.34 3.58 -15.44
C TYR A 169 -8.64 5.08 -15.39
N TRP A 170 -9.88 5.48 -15.69
CA TRP A 170 -10.30 6.89 -15.57
C TRP A 170 -10.37 7.35 -14.12
N LEU A 171 -10.92 6.56 -13.21
CA LEU A 171 -10.99 6.92 -11.78
C LEU A 171 -9.59 7.09 -11.15
N ILE A 172 -8.62 6.25 -11.53
CA ILE A 172 -7.23 6.38 -11.07
C ILE A 172 -6.56 7.64 -11.66
N THR A 173 -6.98 8.08 -12.85
CA THR A 173 -6.53 9.36 -13.42
C THR A 173 -6.97 10.53 -12.54
N ILE A 174 -8.26 10.55 -12.18
CA ILE A 174 -8.82 11.58 -11.30
C ILE A 174 -8.14 11.55 -9.92
N TRP A 175 -7.90 10.36 -9.37
CA TRP A 175 -7.21 10.20 -8.10
C TRP A 175 -5.80 10.76 -8.12
N PHE A 176 -5.04 10.51 -9.19
CA PHE A 176 -3.70 11.05 -9.35
C PHE A 176 -3.69 12.59 -9.34
N GLU A 177 -4.67 13.21 -9.99
CA GLU A 177 -4.79 14.68 -10.04
C GLU A 177 -5.15 15.30 -8.68
N GLN A 178 -5.91 14.57 -7.85
CA GLN A 178 -6.36 15.05 -6.53
C GLN A 178 -5.36 14.82 -5.40
N THR A 179 -4.45 13.84 -5.52
CA THR A 179 -3.49 13.53 -4.45
C THR A 179 -2.18 14.30 -4.60
N GLU A 180 -1.69 14.85 -3.48
CA GLU A 180 -0.33 15.40 -3.36
C GLU A 180 0.66 14.38 -2.79
N ASP A 181 0.17 13.23 -2.32
CA ASP A 181 0.99 12.19 -1.72
C ASP A 181 1.81 11.46 -2.80
N ALA A 182 3.13 11.48 -2.66
CA ALA A 182 4.05 10.91 -3.63
C ALA A 182 3.90 9.38 -3.78
N TRP A 183 3.52 8.70 -2.70
CA TRP A 183 3.30 7.25 -2.71
C TRP A 183 1.99 6.89 -3.43
N ASP A 184 0.92 7.63 -3.17
CA ASP A 184 -0.34 7.52 -3.91
C ASP A 184 -0.11 7.76 -5.42
N ARG A 185 0.65 8.79 -5.80
CA ARG A 185 1.03 9.06 -7.20
C ARG A 185 1.83 7.92 -7.84
N PHE A 186 2.72 7.29 -7.07
CA PHE A 186 3.46 6.11 -7.51
C PHE A 186 2.53 4.90 -7.74
N LEU A 187 1.60 4.66 -6.80
CA LEU A 187 0.64 3.56 -6.90
C LEU A 187 -0.34 3.75 -8.05
N ALA A 188 -0.80 4.98 -8.29
CA ALA A 188 -1.61 5.34 -9.46
C ALA A 188 -0.89 5.01 -10.77
N ASN A 189 0.37 5.41 -10.93
CA ASN A 189 1.21 5.06 -12.09
C ASN A 189 1.37 3.53 -12.26
N SER A 190 1.51 2.79 -11.16
CA SER A 190 1.57 1.33 -11.17
C SER A 190 0.27 0.71 -11.70
N ILE A 191 -0.90 1.17 -11.24
CA ILE A 191 -2.20 0.65 -11.71
C ILE A 191 -2.40 1.00 -13.19
N HIS A 192 -2.15 2.25 -13.59
CA HIS A 192 -2.21 2.69 -14.98
C HIS A 192 -1.35 1.82 -15.89
N THR A 193 -0.10 1.58 -15.49
CA THR A 193 0.83 0.73 -16.24
C THR A 193 0.35 -0.70 -16.35
N TRP A 194 -0.20 -1.27 -15.27
CA TRP A 194 -0.75 -2.62 -15.30
C TRP A 194 -1.88 -2.74 -16.32
N ILE A 195 -2.83 -1.80 -16.31
CA ILE A 195 -3.95 -1.79 -17.27
C ILE A 195 -3.43 -1.66 -18.70
N ALA A 196 -2.59 -0.64 -18.95
CA ALA A 196 -2.06 -0.34 -20.28
C ALA A 196 -1.27 -1.51 -20.90
N GLN A 197 -0.51 -2.25 -20.10
CA GLN A 197 0.36 -3.31 -20.62
C GLN A 197 -0.26 -4.70 -20.59
N LYS A 198 -1.17 -4.97 -19.65
CA LYS A 198 -1.74 -6.31 -19.47
C LYS A 198 -3.12 -6.46 -20.05
N LYS A 199 -3.83 -5.35 -20.28
CA LYS A 199 -5.22 -5.36 -20.78
C LYS A 199 -6.08 -6.36 -19.99
N PRO A 200 -6.09 -6.25 -18.64
CA PRO A 200 -6.64 -7.30 -17.79
C PRO A 200 -8.16 -7.36 -17.88
N PHE A 201 -8.72 -8.49 -17.43
CA PHE A 201 -10.13 -8.59 -17.06
C PHE A 201 -10.34 -8.11 -15.62
N TYR A 202 -11.56 -7.65 -15.29
CA TYR A 202 -11.87 -7.22 -13.92
C TYR A 202 -11.67 -8.34 -12.89
N LYS A 203 -11.92 -9.60 -13.26
CA LYS A 203 -11.67 -10.76 -12.40
C LYS A 203 -10.21 -10.85 -11.93
N GLU A 204 -9.25 -10.37 -12.71
CA GLU A 204 -7.84 -10.37 -12.31
C GLU A 204 -7.55 -9.35 -11.20
N LEU A 205 -8.28 -8.23 -11.16
CA LEU A 205 -8.23 -7.31 -10.01
C LEU A 205 -8.74 -8.00 -8.75
N ILE A 206 -9.89 -8.67 -8.84
CA ILE A 206 -10.56 -9.35 -7.73
C ILE A 206 -9.75 -10.54 -7.18
N LEU A 207 -8.92 -11.17 -8.01
CA LEU A 207 -8.00 -12.24 -7.58
C LEU A 207 -6.70 -11.71 -6.97
N ASP A 208 -6.32 -10.46 -7.27
CA ASP A 208 -5.13 -9.80 -6.72
C ASP A 208 -5.52 -8.91 -5.53
N LYS A 209 -5.58 -9.51 -4.34
CA LYS A 209 -6.01 -8.81 -3.11
C LYS A 209 -5.21 -7.54 -2.83
N GLN A 210 -3.91 -7.52 -3.14
CA GLN A 210 -3.08 -6.33 -2.90
C GLN A 210 -3.48 -5.20 -3.84
N ARG A 211 -3.61 -5.48 -5.15
CA ARG A 211 -4.06 -4.46 -6.11
C ARG A 211 -5.48 -4.00 -5.80
N ALA A 212 -6.38 -4.93 -5.46
CA ALA A 212 -7.73 -4.60 -5.03
C ALA A 212 -7.73 -3.67 -3.81
N ARG A 213 -6.86 -3.89 -2.82
CA ARG A 213 -6.76 -3.02 -1.62
C ARG A 213 -6.27 -1.62 -1.96
N ILE A 214 -5.28 -1.50 -2.85
CA ILE A 214 -4.80 -0.18 -3.33
C ILE A 214 -5.94 0.55 -4.04
N VAL A 215 -6.65 -0.15 -4.95
CA VAL A 215 -7.81 0.42 -5.65
C VAL A 215 -8.89 0.83 -4.67
N PHE A 216 -9.22 -0.01 -3.69
CA PHE A 216 -10.20 0.29 -2.66
C PHE A 216 -9.82 1.56 -1.89
N SER A 217 -8.62 1.61 -1.32
CA SER A 217 -8.10 2.77 -0.58
C SER A 217 -8.06 4.06 -1.42
N ALA A 218 -7.78 3.95 -2.72
CA ALA A 218 -7.84 5.08 -3.64
C ALA A 218 -9.28 5.57 -3.84
N LEU A 219 -10.19 4.65 -4.18
CA LEU A 219 -11.58 4.97 -4.50
C LEU A 219 -12.36 5.49 -3.29
N THR A 220 -12.14 4.98 -2.08
CA THR A 220 -12.82 5.48 -0.87
C THR A 220 -12.49 6.95 -0.59
N ARG A 221 -11.26 7.38 -0.90
CA ARG A 221 -10.78 8.77 -0.74
C ARG A 221 -11.02 9.67 -1.96
N LEU A 222 -11.37 9.09 -3.11
CA LEU A 222 -11.55 9.82 -4.36
C LEU A 222 -12.82 10.69 -4.30
N ASP A 223 -12.69 12.00 -4.55
CA ASP A 223 -13.85 12.86 -4.74
C ASP A 223 -14.30 12.84 -6.21
N VAL A 224 -15.59 12.69 -6.45
CA VAL A 224 -16.15 12.58 -7.81
C VAL A 224 -17.42 13.42 -7.93
N GLU A 225 -17.48 14.24 -8.96
CA GLU A 225 -18.57 15.21 -9.12
C GLU A 225 -19.73 14.62 -9.93
N SER A 226 -19.42 13.98 -11.07
CA SER A 226 -20.46 13.54 -12.00
C SER A 226 -21.14 12.24 -11.56
N ILE A 227 -22.42 12.10 -11.91
CA ILE A 227 -23.21 10.87 -11.65
C ILE A 227 -22.51 9.65 -12.26
N THR A 228 -21.98 9.78 -13.48
CA THR A 228 -21.25 8.70 -14.16
C THR A 228 -20.03 8.24 -13.37
N GLN A 229 -19.20 9.17 -12.89
CA GLN A 229 -18.03 8.84 -12.08
C GLN A 229 -18.43 8.22 -10.73
N LYS A 230 -19.51 8.72 -10.10
CA LYS A 230 -20.08 8.11 -8.88
C LYS A 230 -20.51 6.67 -9.14
N THR A 231 -21.26 6.42 -10.21
CA THR A 231 -21.68 5.06 -10.57
C THR A 231 -20.49 4.13 -10.78
N TYR A 232 -19.44 4.59 -11.48
CA TYR A 232 -18.23 3.79 -11.68
C TYR A 232 -17.51 3.51 -10.36
N LYS A 233 -17.30 4.55 -9.54
CA LYS A 233 -16.64 4.43 -8.23
C LYS A 233 -17.37 3.43 -7.34
N TYR A 234 -18.68 3.62 -7.14
CA TYR A 234 -19.44 2.79 -6.20
C TYR A 234 -19.67 1.37 -6.73
N SER A 235 -19.81 1.17 -8.05
CA SER A 235 -19.89 -0.18 -8.61
C SER A 235 -18.62 -0.99 -8.32
N ILE A 236 -17.44 -0.39 -8.47
CA ILE A 236 -16.16 -1.06 -8.21
C ILE A 236 -15.95 -1.25 -6.70
N LEU A 237 -16.31 -0.26 -5.88
CA LEU A 237 -16.24 -0.38 -4.42
C LEU A 237 -17.10 -1.57 -3.96
N CYS A 238 -18.40 -1.59 -4.28
CA CYS A 238 -19.29 -2.68 -3.85
C CYS A 238 -18.79 -4.06 -4.28
N ASP A 239 -18.31 -4.22 -5.52
CA ASP A 239 -17.72 -5.48 -6.00
C ASP A 239 -16.52 -5.94 -5.13
N ILE A 240 -15.70 -5.01 -4.66
CA ILE A 240 -14.55 -5.28 -3.79
C ILE A 240 -15.01 -5.52 -2.34
N GLU A 241 -15.98 -4.76 -1.83
CA GLU A 241 -16.59 -4.97 -0.50
C GLU A 241 -17.21 -6.36 -0.40
N ASP A 242 -18.07 -6.73 -1.36
CA ASP A 242 -18.71 -8.05 -1.43
C ASP A 242 -17.68 -9.18 -1.48
N ARG A 243 -16.54 -8.95 -2.14
CA ARG A 243 -15.48 -9.95 -2.25
C ARG A 243 -14.71 -10.14 -0.95
N PHE A 244 -14.33 -9.06 -0.29
CA PHE A 244 -13.33 -9.06 0.77
C PHE A 244 -13.89 -8.74 2.16
N GLY A 245 -15.14 -8.31 2.26
CA GLY A 245 -15.77 -7.83 3.49
C GLY A 245 -15.14 -6.54 4.01
N TRP A 246 -14.58 -5.73 3.12
CA TRP A 246 -14.00 -4.44 3.50
C TRP A 246 -15.10 -3.39 3.58
N GLU A 247 -15.02 -2.55 4.60
CA GLU A 247 -15.83 -1.36 4.79
C GLU A 247 -14.98 -0.09 4.63
N ASP A 248 -15.60 1.00 4.17
CA ASP A 248 -15.01 2.33 4.09
C ASP A 248 -14.33 2.80 5.39
N SER A 249 -14.89 2.41 6.54
CA SER A 249 -14.41 2.74 7.89
C SER A 249 -12.98 2.25 8.13
N TYR A 250 -12.61 1.08 7.63
CA TYR A 250 -11.24 0.55 7.74
C TYR A 250 -10.20 1.39 6.98
N PHE A 251 -10.65 2.22 6.05
CA PHE A 251 -9.79 3.03 5.20
C PHE A 251 -9.81 4.52 5.53
N ARG A 252 -10.38 4.88 6.68
CA ARG A 252 -10.29 6.21 7.29
C ARG A 252 -9.44 6.13 8.57
N ILE A 253 -8.12 6.26 8.46
CA ILE A 253 -7.32 6.62 9.64
C ILE A 253 -7.63 8.09 9.88
N ASP A 254 -8.52 8.38 10.84
CA ASP A 254 -8.65 9.72 11.39
C ASP A 254 -7.53 9.89 12.43
N PRO A 255 -6.55 10.80 12.22
CA PRO A 255 -5.46 11.02 13.16
C PRO A 255 -5.94 11.44 14.57
N LYS A 256 -7.22 11.79 14.73
CA LYS A 256 -7.78 12.23 16.01
C LYS A 256 -8.32 11.10 16.90
N VAL A 257 -8.45 9.87 16.39
CA VAL A 257 -9.07 8.77 17.17
C VAL A 257 -8.08 8.13 18.16
N SER A 258 -6.77 8.35 18.03
CA SER A 258 -5.79 7.90 19.05
C SER A 258 -5.87 8.65 20.38
N LYS A 259 -6.64 9.73 20.48
CA LYS A 259 -6.78 10.53 21.72
C LYS A 259 -8.00 10.21 22.58
N TYR A 260 -8.89 9.30 22.16
CA TYR A 260 -10.15 9.04 22.89
C TYR A 260 -10.13 7.84 23.85
N GLN A 261 -8.97 7.25 24.16
CA GLN A 261 -8.88 6.17 25.16
C GLN A 261 -8.01 6.47 26.39
N GLU A 262 -7.59 7.73 26.60
CA GLU A 262 -7.04 8.16 27.88
C GLU A 262 -7.95 9.20 28.51
N GLY A 263 -9.00 8.74 29.21
CA GLY A 263 -9.85 9.64 29.98
C GLY A 263 -11.24 9.12 30.30
N ASP A 264 -11.38 7.89 30.77
CA ASP A 264 -12.58 7.52 31.54
C ASP A 264 -12.23 6.50 32.63
N SER A 265 -11.43 6.96 33.58
CA SER A 265 -11.25 6.29 34.87
C SER A 265 -11.50 7.30 35.97
N GLY A 266 -12.74 7.36 36.44
CA GLY A 266 -13.09 8.05 37.69
C GLY A 266 -14.51 8.60 37.68
N PHE A 267 -15.45 7.87 38.28
CA PHE A 267 -16.05 8.23 39.57
C PHE A 267 -17.22 7.28 39.87
N LEU A 268 -16.98 6.33 40.77
CA LEU A 268 -18.03 5.63 41.51
C LEU A 268 -18.47 6.58 42.64
N GLU A 269 -19.64 7.21 42.49
CA GLU A 269 -20.35 7.82 43.62
C GLU A 269 -21.66 7.07 43.90
N THR A 270 -21.55 6.20 44.91
CA THR A 270 -22.55 5.82 45.92
C THR A 270 -24.00 6.29 45.75
N GLU A 271 -24.90 5.36 45.42
CA GLU A 271 -26.32 5.49 45.76
C GLU A 271 -26.54 5.20 47.25
N LYS A 272 -27.07 6.20 47.94
CA LYS A 272 -27.57 6.12 49.31
C LYS A 272 -28.86 5.31 49.33
N LYS A 273 -28.94 4.42 50.32
CA LYS A 273 -30.17 3.82 50.85
C LYS A 273 -31.25 4.89 51.10
N SER A 274 -32.47 4.62 50.67
CA SER A 274 -33.68 5.10 51.34
C SER A 274 -34.62 3.92 51.52
N ASP A 275 -34.86 3.60 52.79
CA ASP A 275 -35.73 2.54 53.26
C ASP A 275 -37.19 2.74 52.81
N MET A 276 -37.86 1.63 52.51
CA MET A 276 -39.31 1.49 52.46
C MET A 276 -39.90 1.57 53.87
N GLU A 277 -40.95 2.38 54.03
CA GLU A 277 -42.16 1.94 54.73
C GLU A 277 -43.04 1.13 53.76
#